data_AF-A0A7S8HUT1-F1
#
_entry.id   AF-A0A7S8HUT1-F1
#
_cell.length_a   1.000
_cell.length_b   1.000
_cell.length_c   1.000
_cell.angle_alpha   90.00
_cell.angle_beta   90.00
_cell.angle_gamma   90.00
#
_symmetry.space_group_name_H-M   'P 1'
#
loop_
_entity.id
_entity.type
_entity.pdbx_description
1 polymer ?
#
loop_
_entity_poly.entity_id
_entity_poly.type
_entity_poly.pdbx_seq_one_letter_code
_entity_poly.pdbx_strand_id
1 'polypeptide(L)'
;MCRFLVYKGSDDILLSKLILDPTHSILKQSFDSRLRLDTRRGQNNADGFGIGFYTDPKLGSAPCLFTSTIPAWNCTNLQRIASKTASHLIFGHVRATTEGSLSEDNCHPFTHGSLMWMHNGGLGGWKYIKRRLGERLADKWYLGVKGGTDSEWAFALFLDTLERLGHDPSTCPETGFGPTILREALKRTIAQINEMTDAIPESILQNEDVDTRSLLNFAVTDGHSVICTRYISSSKDEAASLYYSSGTQWTTRTQSADDKQYQMERKDRGADIVLVASEPLTFERENWVNVPTNSILTIHRQTVMVHPIIDKYYERDPHHVRSSAFVQAKGLTSNEKNRSDAASPAGLDRQQQDLDGYRKMMSGNIGFGQSRSLSPDVCRQTRKPAPVAAPVPVPESIPVPQPAQVTPPAEQSNKPAPAQGNIKVKRRSVQLVDNNQGSNDYDQISDTDEPARADVRNPKKLSQYFPELTLASHAG
;
A
#
# COMPACT_ATOMS: atom_id res chain seq x y z
N MET A 1 11.52 -1.43 -1.39
CA MET A 1 10.33 -0.62 -1.08
C MET A 1 9.09 -1.40 -1.45
N CYS A 2 8.03 -1.25 -0.66
CA CYS A 2 6.81 -2.04 -0.71
C CYS A 2 6.01 -1.91 -2.02
N ARG A 3 4.98 -2.73 -2.21
CA ARG A 3 3.97 -2.57 -3.26
C ARG A 3 2.59 -2.70 -2.67
N PHE A 4 1.62 -1.95 -3.19
CA PHE A 4 0.23 -2.13 -2.80
C PHE A 4 -0.72 -2.20 -3.99
N LEU A 5 -1.88 -2.78 -3.71
CA LEU A 5 -3.05 -2.92 -4.56
C LEU A 5 -4.29 -2.51 -3.77
N VAL A 6 -5.19 -1.77 -4.42
CA VAL A 6 -6.55 -1.51 -3.97
C VAL A 6 -7.51 -2.00 -5.03
N TYR A 7 -8.57 -2.67 -4.60
CA TYR A 7 -9.75 -2.96 -5.39
C TYR A 7 -10.96 -2.35 -4.72
N LYS A 8 -11.81 -1.69 -5.52
CA LYS A 8 -13.16 -1.27 -5.14
C LYS A 8 -14.13 -1.66 -6.25
N GLY A 9 -15.12 -2.48 -5.93
CA GLY A 9 -16.16 -2.96 -6.83
C GLY A 9 -17.57 -2.54 -6.41
N SER A 10 -18.53 -2.66 -7.33
CA SER A 10 -19.96 -2.77 -7.01
C SER A 10 -20.29 -4.14 -6.42
N ASP A 11 -19.64 -5.18 -6.93
CA ASP A 11 -19.83 -6.58 -6.55
C ASP A 11 -18.59 -7.12 -5.85
N ASP A 12 -18.77 -8.18 -5.08
CA ASP A 12 -17.64 -8.87 -4.45
C ASP A 12 -16.79 -9.60 -5.50
N ILE A 13 -15.47 -9.50 -5.35
CA ILE A 13 -14.52 -10.30 -6.13
C ILE A 13 -13.73 -11.23 -5.21
N LEU A 14 -13.45 -12.44 -5.69
CA LEU A 14 -12.53 -13.34 -5.01
C LEU A 14 -11.15 -12.70 -4.89
N LEU A 15 -10.59 -12.77 -3.68
CA LEU A 15 -9.23 -12.32 -3.38
C LEU A 15 -8.20 -12.93 -4.35
N SER A 16 -8.34 -14.21 -4.74
CA SER A 16 -7.39 -14.88 -5.64
C SER A 16 -7.26 -14.18 -7.00
N LYS A 17 -8.37 -13.67 -7.55
CA LYS A 17 -8.42 -13.02 -8.87
C LYS A 17 -7.63 -11.71 -8.93
N LEU A 18 -7.22 -11.19 -7.79
CA LEU A 18 -6.43 -9.98 -7.64
C LEU A 18 -5.03 -10.29 -7.10
N ILE A 19 -4.97 -11.15 -6.08
CA ILE A 19 -3.75 -11.34 -5.28
C ILE A 19 -2.86 -12.44 -5.86
N LEU A 20 -3.43 -13.50 -6.43
CA LEU A 20 -2.70 -14.70 -6.85
C LEU A 20 -2.66 -14.86 -8.36
N ASP A 21 -3.83 -14.80 -8.99
CA ASP A 21 -4.07 -15.31 -10.34
C ASP A 21 -3.51 -14.41 -11.45
N PRO A 22 -3.57 -13.06 -11.39
CA PRO A 22 -3.03 -12.22 -12.44
C PRO A 22 -1.55 -12.51 -12.72
N THR A 23 -1.17 -12.46 -14.00
CA THR A 23 0.22 -12.79 -14.42
C THR A 23 1.26 -11.88 -13.76
N HIS A 24 0.87 -10.66 -13.37
CA HIS A 24 1.68 -9.72 -12.60
C HIS A 24 1.02 -9.33 -11.27
N SER A 25 0.41 -10.32 -10.59
CA SER A 25 -0.28 -10.17 -9.31
C SER A 25 0.61 -9.60 -8.19
N ILE A 26 0.00 -9.12 -7.10
CA ILE A 26 0.76 -8.64 -5.93
C ILE A 26 1.64 -9.74 -5.34
N LEU A 27 1.19 -11.01 -5.39
CA LEU A 27 2.02 -12.17 -5.06
C LEU A 27 3.24 -12.25 -5.97
N LYS A 28 3.07 -12.12 -7.29
CA LYS A 28 4.21 -12.16 -8.21
C LYS A 28 5.17 -11.00 -7.97
N GLN A 29 4.64 -9.80 -7.75
CA GLN A 29 5.41 -8.61 -7.38
C GLN A 29 6.21 -8.80 -6.08
N SER A 30 5.81 -9.71 -5.18
CA SER A 30 6.59 -9.98 -3.97
C SER A 30 7.94 -10.65 -4.23
N PHE A 31 8.16 -11.33 -5.36
CA PHE A 31 9.47 -11.96 -5.69
C PHE A 31 9.95 -11.71 -7.12
N ASP A 32 9.17 -11.01 -7.94
CA ASP A 32 9.48 -10.59 -9.32
C ASP A 32 8.83 -9.22 -9.57
N SER A 33 9.27 -8.21 -8.81
CA SER A 33 8.89 -6.81 -9.05
C SER A 33 9.63 -6.28 -10.29
N ARG A 34 8.95 -6.23 -11.43
CA ARG A 34 9.59 -5.84 -12.72
C ARG A 34 9.80 -4.34 -12.86
N LEU A 35 9.06 -3.53 -12.10
CA LEU A 35 9.35 -2.10 -11.95
C LEU A 35 10.19 -1.84 -10.68
N ARG A 36 11.14 -2.72 -10.37
CA ARG A 36 12.22 -2.47 -9.39
C ARG A 36 13.56 -2.46 -10.10
N LEU A 37 14.24 -1.32 -10.06
CA LEU A 37 15.52 -1.11 -10.74
C LEU A 37 16.74 -1.31 -9.84
N ASP A 38 16.54 -1.43 -8.51
CA ASP A 38 17.64 -1.67 -7.58
C ASP A 38 18.01 -3.16 -7.51
N THR A 39 19.24 -3.47 -7.93
CA THR A 39 19.84 -4.81 -7.91
C THR A 39 20.59 -5.12 -6.60
N ARG A 40 20.75 -4.16 -5.68
CA ARG A 40 21.58 -4.29 -4.47
C ARG A 40 20.90 -5.01 -3.31
N ARG A 41 19.59 -4.83 -3.16
CA ARG A 41 18.74 -5.65 -2.28
C ARG A 41 17.95 -6.57 -3.21
N GLY A 42 17.97 -7.88 -2.97
CA GLY A 42 17.32 -8.87 -3.84
C GLY A 42 15.92 -8.43 -4.32
N GLN A 43 15.52 -8.88 -5.50
CA GLN A 43 14.34 -8.40 -6.26
C GLN A 43 12.97 -8.56 -5.55
N ASN A 44 12.95 -8.92 -4.27
CA ASN A 44 11.80 -9.47 -3.56
C ASN A 44 11.34 -8.53 -2.43
N ASN A 45 10.04 -8.33 -2.31
CA ASN A 45 9.35 -7.84 -1.12
C ASN A 45 9.07 -9.03 -0.20
N ALA A 46 10.13 -9.50 0.48
CA ALA A 46 10.14 -10.73 1.26
C ALA A 46 9.78 -10.54 2.74
N ASP A 47 9.65 -9.30 3.20
CA ASP A 47 9.62 -8.96 4.62
C ASP A 47 8.21 -8.99 5.24
N GLY A 48 7.30 -9.68 4.54
CA GLY A 48 5.91 -9.85 4.93
C GLY A 48 4.92 -9.34 3.90
N PHE A 49 3.65 -9.61 4.18
CA PHE A 49 2.51 -9.13 3.40
C PHE A 49 1.34 -8.84 4.33
N GLY A 50 0.34 -8.15 3.80
CA GLY A 50 -0.97 -8.14 4.41
C GLY A 50 -2.08 -7.87 3.42
N ILE A 51 -3.21 -8.52 3.69
CA ILE A 51 -4.46 -8.36 2.95
C ILE A 51 -5.50 -7.83 3.94
N GLY A 52 -6.16 -6.74 3.61
CA GLY A 52 -7.29 -6.22 4.34
C GLY A 52 -8.53 -6.18 3.45
N PHE A 53 -9.70 -6.54 3.97
CA PHE A 53 -10.94 -6.53 3.21
C PHE A 53 -12.15 -6.29 4.11
N TYR A 54 -13.16 -5.60 3.58
CA TYR A 54 -14.43 -5.43 4.29
C TYR A 54 -15.32 -6.65 4.11
N THR A 55 -16.05 -7.00 5.15
CA THR A 55 -16.95 -8.16 5.19
C THR A 55 -18.41 -7.75 5.17
N ASP A 56 -19.33 -8.72 5.26
CA ASP A 56 -20.75 -8.44 5.46
C ASP A 56 -20.93 -7.50 6.69
N PRO A 57 -21.71 -6.42 6.58
CA PRO A 57 -21.94 -5.45 7.66
C PRO A 57 -22.40 -6.07 8.99
N LYS A 58 -23.03 -7.25 8.97
CA LYS A 58 -23.43 -7.99 10.19
C LYS A 58 -22.25 -8.43 11.06
N LEU A 59 -21.04 -8.49 10.50
CA LEU A 59 -19.81 -8.81 11.23
C LEU A 59 -19.14 -7.56 11.83
N GLY A 60 -19.69 -6.37 11.57
CA GLY A 60 -19.19 -5.08 12.04
C GLY A 60 -18.54 -4.25 10.92
N SER A 61 -18.30 -2.98 11.20
CA SER A 61 -17.75 -2.02 10.23
C SER A 61 -16.23 -2.10 10.07
N ALA A 62 -15.54 -2.83 10.95
CA ALA A 62 -14.09 -2.96 10.90
C ALA A 62 -13.67 -3.93 9.78
N PRO A 63 -12.59 -3.63 9.03
CA PRO A 63 -12.06 -4.56 8.04
C PRO A 63 -11.45 -5.79 8.72
N CYS A 64 -11.46 -6.92 8.03
CA CYS A 64 -10.70 -8.10 8.42
C CYS A 64 -9.27 -7.99 7.85
N LEU A 65 -8.25 -8.28 8.66
CA LEU A 65 -6.86 -8.26 8.26
C LEU A 65 -6.23 -9.64 8.33
N PHE A 66 -5.45 -9.98 7.32
CA PHE A 66 -4.55 -11.11 7.31
C PHE A 66 -3.14 -10.64 6.96
N THR A 67 -2.33 -10.42 7.98
CA THR A 67 -0.92 -10.02 7.90
C THR A 67 0.00 -11.17 8.26
N SER A 68 1.20 -11.19 7.71
CA SER A 68 2.24 -12.13 8.11
C SER A 68 3.63 -11.57 7.80
N THR A 69 4.63 -11.97 8.58
CA THR A 69 6.06 -11.74 8.28
C THR A 69 6.63 -12.77 7.29
N ILE A 70 5.90 -13.85 7.02
CA ILE A 70 6.29 -14.85 6.03
C ILE A 70 6.14 -14.24 4.63
N PRO A 71 7.11 -14.45 3.71
CA PRO A 71 6.95 -14.00 2.34
C PRO A 71 5.68 -14.56 1.68
N ALA A 72 4.95 -13.73 0.93
CA ALA A 72 3.64 -14.08 0.40
C ALA A 72 3.65 -15.38 -0.44
N TRP A 73 4.69 -15.61 -1.24
CA TRP A 73 4.84 -16.82 -2.08
C TRP A 73 4.98 -18.12 -1.28
N ASN A 74 5.40 -18.03 -0.02
CA ASN A 74 5.59 -19.19 0.85
C ASN A 74 4.41 -19.41 1.81
N CYS A 75 3.39 -18.54 1.78
CA CYS A 75 2.24 -18.66 2.67
C CYS A 75 1.12 -19.48 2.04
N THR A 76 1.05 -20.77 2.38
CA THR A 76 -0.02 -21.67 1.91
C THR A 76 -1.41 -21.26 2.41
N ASN A 77 -1.49 -20.63 3.59
CA ASN A 77 -2.74 -20.10 4.13
C ASN A 77 -3.27 -18.93 3.31
N LEU A 78 -2.39 -18.08 2.75
CA LEU A 78 -2.80 -17.02 1.82
C LEU A 78 -3.52 -17.62 0.60
N GLN A 79 -2.99 -18.70 0.03
CA GLN A 79 -3.61 -19.37 -1.11
C GLN A 79 -5.00 -19.91 -0.76
N ARG A 80 -5.13 -20.58 0.41
CA ARG A 80 -6.40 -21.14 0.88
C ARG A 80 -7.44 -20.06 1.13
N ILE A 81 -7.09 -19.03 1.90
CA ILE A 81 -8.01 -17.93 2.26
C ILE A 81 -8.44 -17.16 1.01
N ALA A 82 -7.48 -16.82 0.14
CA ALA A 82 -7.78 -16.02 -1.04
C ALA A 82 -8.70 -16.74 -2.05
N SER A 83 -8.68 -18.08 -2.07
CA SER A 83 -9.56 -18.88 -2.93
C SER A 83 -11.01 -18.97 -2.45
N LYS A 84 -11.31 -18.56 -1.21
CA LYS A 84 -12.62 -18.71 -0.56
C LYS A 84 -13.18 -17.41 0.03
N THR A 85 -12.46 -16.31 -0.11
CA THR A 85 -12.86 -15.01 0.44
C THR A 85 -13.13 -14.07 -0.72
N ALA A 86 -14.27 -13.40 -0.68
CA ALA A 86 -14.64 -12.36 -1.63
C ALA A 86 -15.00 -11.07 -0.89
N SER A 87 -14.74 -9.93 -1.53
CA SER A 87 -15.09 -8.62 -0.98
C SER A 87 -15.14 -7.59 -2.10
N HIS A 88 -15.98 -6.58 -1.93
CA HIS A 88 -16.12 -5.41 -2.80
C HIS A 88 -15.03 -4.35 -2.53
N LEU A 89 -14.27 -4.45 -1.44
CA LEU A 89 -13.22 -3.49 -1.10
C LEU A 89 -12.04 -4.18 -0.42
N ILE A 90 -10.91 -4.23 -1.14
CA ILE A 90 -9.74 -5.04 -0.79
C ILE A 90 -8.48 -4.19 -0.89
N PHE A 91 -7.65 -4.24 0.15
CA PHE A 91 -6.29 -3.72 0.18
C PHE A 91 -5.32 -4.90 0.22
N GLY A 92 -4.30 -4.89 -0.63
CA GLY A 92 -3.22 -5.86 -0.63
C GLY A 92 -1.87 -5.16 -0.60
N HIS A 93 -0.96 -5.62 0.24
CA HIS A 93 0.35 -4.99 0.42
C HIS A 93 1.45 -6.04 0.61
N VAL A 94 2.59 -5.83 -0.03
CA VAL A 94 3.80 -6.65 0.16
C VAL A 94 4.95 -5.77 0.62
N ARG A 95 5.59 -6.15 1.71
CA ARG A 95 6.55 -5.34 2.45
C ARG A 95 7.97 -5.60 1.98
N ALA A 96 8.73 -4.51 1.82
CA ALA A 96 10.18 -4.54 1.80
C ALA A 96 10.69 -3.54 2.85
N THR A 97 11.41 -4.04 3.85
CA THR A 97 11.80 -3.32 5.06
C THR A 97 12.64 -2.09 4.73
N THR A 98 12.13 -0.94 5.12
CA THR A 98 12.85 0.34 5.22
C THR A 98 13.13 0.67 6.68
N GLU A 99 12.10 0.53 7.51
CA GLU A 99 12.07 0.90 8.92
C GLU A 99 11.35 -0.19 9.72
N GLY A 100 11.65 -0.23 11.02
CA GLY A 100 11.09 -1.19 11.97
C GLY A 100 11.66 -2.61 11.85
N SER A 101 11.44 -3.42 12.88
CA SER A 101 11.82 -4.83 12.89
C SER A 101 10.92 -5.68 11.98
N LEU A 102 11.31 -6.93 11.77
CA LEU A 102 10.42 -7.94 11.19
C LEU A 102 9.38 -8.34 12.24
N SER A 103 8.23 -7.68 12.21
CA SER A 103 7.06 -7.97 13.06
C SER A 103 5.80 -7.84 12.21
N GLU A 104 4.75 -8.57 12.58
CA GLU A 104 3.43 -8.43 11.95
C GLU A 104 2.83 -7.05 12.19
N ASP A 105 3.12 -6.42 13.34
CA ASP A 105 2.71 -5.04 13.65
C ASP A 105 3.31 -4.01 12.68
N ASN A 106 4.32 -4.38 11.88
CA ASN A 106 4.93 -3.52 10.88
C ASN A 106 4.45 -3.85 9.45
N CYS A 107 3.53 -4.80 9.30
CA CYS A 107 2.94 -5.16 8.02
C CYS A 107 1.66 -4.37 7.79
N HIS A 108 1.59 -3.72 6.63
CA HIS A 108 0.37 -3.10 6.15
C HIS A 108 -0.67 -4.16 5.74
N PRO A 109 -1.98 -3.82 5.74
CA PRO A 109 -2.55 -2.54 6.14
C PRO A 109 -2.65 -2.36 7.66
N PHE A 110 -2.70 -1.10 8.11
CA PHE A 110 -3.07 -0.73 9.48
C PHE A 110 -4.56 -0.43 9.57
N THR A 111 -5.15 -0.49 10.77
CA THR A 111 -6.58 -0.23 10.97
C THR A 111 -6.88 0.50 12.28
N HIS A 112 -7.96 1.29 12.27
CA HIS A 112 -8.61 1.82 13.47
C HIS A 112 -10.11 1.98 13.18
N GLY A 113 -10.99 1.34 13.95
CA GLY A 113 -12.43 1.37 13.67
C GLY A 113 -12.74 0.85 12.27
N SER A 114 -13.48 1.62 11.48
CA SER A 114 -13.76 1.32 10.07
C SER A 114 -12.65 1.76 9.12
N LEU A 115 -11.58 2.40 9.60
CA LEU A 115 -10.51 2.91 8.74
C LEU A 115 -9.44 1.84 8.48
N MET A 116 -8.96 1.81 7.24
CA MET A 116 -7.82 0.99 6.81
C MET A 116 -6.79 1.84 6.07
N TRP A 117 -5.50 1.60 6.31
CA TRP A 117 -4.40 2.43 5.83
C TRP A 117 -3.23 1.63 5.24
N MET A 118 -2.69 2.10 4.12
CA MET A 118 -1.45 1.61 3.50
C MET A 118 -0.51 2.75 3.14
N HIS A 119 0.79 2.46 3.14
CA HIS A 119 1.82 3.37 2.66
C HIS A 119 2.86 2.63 1.80
N ASN A 120 3.18 3.20 0.65
CA ASN A 120 4.34 2.84 -0.17
C ASN A 120 5.24 4.07 -0.30
N GLY A 121 6.37 4.04 0.39
CA GLY A 121 7.23 5.20 0.48
C GLY A 121 7.96 5.25 1.82
N GLY A 122 8.34 6.45 2.21
CA GLY A 122 9.04 6.73 3.45
C GLY A 122 9.00 8.21 3.78
N LEU A 123 8.99 8.53 5.07
CA LEU A 123 9.07 9.90 5.55
C LEU A 123 10.54 10.35 5.57
N GLY A 124 10.82 11.46 4.91
CA GLY A 124 12.15 12.08 4.88
C GLY A 124 12.56 12.58 6.27
N GLY A 125 13.85 12.47 6.59
CA GLY A 125 14.38 12.91 7.88
C GLY A 125 13.76 12.20 9.10
N TRP A 126 13.24 10.97 8.95
CA TRP A 126 12.47 10.25 9.97
C TRP A 126 13.09 10.28 11.37
N LYS A 127 14.41 10.06 11.47
CA LYS A 127 15.21 10.13 12.71
C LYS A 127 15.00 11.44 13.49
N TYR A 128 14.77 12.55 12.80
CA TYR A 128 14.66 13.89 13.39
C TYR A 128 13.23 14.35 13.61
N ILE A 129 12.28 13.84 12.82
CA ILE A 129 10.87 14.25 12.93
C ILE A 129 10.06 13.37 13.86
N LYS A 130 10.47 12.11 14.11
CA LYS A 130 9.71 11.15 14.93
C LYS A 130 9.31 11.70 16.29
N ARG A 131 10.25 12.33 17.01
CA ARG A 131 9.98 12.91 18.33
C ARG A 131 8.94 14.04 18.27
N ARG A 132 9.10 14.96 17.32
CA ARG A 132 8.18 16.09 17.11
C ARG A 132 6.79 15.62 16.71
N LEU A 133 6.72 14.59 15.87
CA LEU A 133 5.46 13.95 15.49
C LEU A 133 4.79 13.37 16.74
N GLY A 134 5.51 12.60 17.55
CA GLY A 134 4.99 12.03 18.79
C GLY A 134 4.48 13.09 19.77
N GLU A 135 5.20 14.20 19.95
CA GLU A 135 4.80 15.33 20.81
C GLU A 135 3.51 16.03 20.34
N ARG A 136 3.15 15.90 19.05
CA ARG A 136 1.97 16.54 18.45
C ARG A 136 0.69 15.69 18.60
N LEU A 137 0.82 14.37 18.68
CA LEU A 137 -0.32 13.47 18.77
C LEU A 137 -1.01 13.58 20.13
N ALA A 138 -2.35 13.52 20.14
CA ALA A 138 -3.05 13.24 21.39
C ALA A 138 -2.68 11.86 21.95
N ASP A 139 -2.68 11.71 23.27
CA ASP A 139 -2.24 10.49 23.98
C ASP A 139 -2.84 9.21 23.41
N LYS A 140 -4.14 9.21 23.08
CA LYS A 140 -4.82 8.03 22.55
C LYS A 140 -4.27 7.56 21.19
N TRP A 141 -3.82 8.49 20.34
CA TRP A 141 -3.23 8.17 19.03
C TRP A 141 -1.77 7.78 19.17
N TYR A 142 -1.04 8.44 20.07
CA TYR A 142 0.33 8.07 20.41
C TYR A 142 0.41 6.64 20.98
N LEU A 143 -0.44 6.33 21.97
CA LEU A 143 -0.51 5.02 22.62
C LEU A 143 -1.11 3.92 21.72
N GLY A 144 -1.78 4.32 20.62
CA GLY A 144 -2.34 3.40 19.63
C GLY A 144 -1.30 2.78 18.70
N VAL A 145 -0.11 3.39 18.58
CA VAL A 145 0.98 2.88 17.74
C VAL A 145 1.62 1.65 18.40
N LYS A 146 1.65 0.52 17.68
CA LYS A 146 2.18 -0.77 18.16
C LYS A 146 3.52 -1.12 17.54
N GLY A 147 3.68 -0.87 16.26
CA GLY A 147 4.89 -1.09 15.50
C GLY A 147 5.89 0.06 15.60
N GLY A 148 6.91 -0.01 14.75
CA GLY A 148 8.04 0.91 14.72
C GLY A 148 8.19 1.70 13.42
N THR A 149 7.28 1.51 12.46
CA THR A 149 7.41 2.10 11.11
C THR A 149 6.93 3.54 11.06
N ASP A 150 7.62 4.37 10.29
CA ASP A 150 7.16 5.72 9.92
C ASP A 150 5.73 5.74 9.36
N SER A 151 5.33 4.65 8.70
CA SER A 151 4.05 4.44 8.05
C SER A 151 2.88 4.34 9.04
N GLU A 152 3.09 3.67 10.17
CA GLU A 152 2.09 3.59 11.25
C GLU A 152 2.00 4.92 12.01
N TRP A 153 3.13 5.59 12.25
CA TRP A 153 3.14 6.93 12.85
C TRP A 153 2.45 7.96 11.94
N ALA A 154 2.58 7.84 10.63
CA ALA A 154 1.82 8.65 9.68
C ALA A 154 0.31 8.35 9.74
N PHE A 155 -0.09 7.09 9.98
CA PHE A 155 -1.48 6.75 10.20
C PHE A 155 -2.02 7.33 11.52
N ALA A 156 -1.26 7.27 12.61
CA ALA A 156 -1.63 7.93 13.87
C ALA A 156 -1.80 9.44 13.71
N LEU A 157 -0.92 10.09 12.94
CA LEU A 157 -1.05 11.51 12.60
C LEU A 157 -2.31 11.79 11.75
N PHE A 158 -2.66 10.90 10.83
CA PHE A 158 -3.90 11.00 10.07
C PHE A 158 -5.14 10.91 10.98
N LEU A 159 -5.17 9.96 11.94
CA LEU A 159 -6.27 9.81 12.89
C LEU A 159 -6.42 11.06 13.78
N ASP A 160 -5.31 11.57 14.33
CA ASP A 160 -5.29 12.81 15.10
C ASP A 160 -5.78 14.01 14.26
N THR A 161 -5.37 14.08 12.99
CA THR A 161 -5.79 15.13 12.06
C THR A 161 -7.30 15.06 11.76
N LEU A 162 -7.83 13.86 11.55
CA LEU A 162 -9.26 13.63 11.31
C LEU A 162 -10.10 14.02 12.53
N GLU A 163 -9.63 13.67 13.74
CA GLU A 163 -10.27 14.11 14.98
C GLU A 163 -10.27 15.63 15.12
N ARG A 164 -9.13 16.29 14.87
CA ARG A 164 -9.04 17.77 14.94
C ARG A 164 -9.87 18.49 13.88
N LEU A 165 -10.28 17.79 12.81
CA LEU A 165 -11.26 18.28 11.85
C LEU A 165 -12.72 18.17 12.36
N GLY A 166 -12.93 17.64 13.55
CA GLY A 166 -14.25 17.47 14.18
C GLY A 166 -14.88 16.10 13.94
N HIS A 167 -14.12 15.13 13.41
CA HIS A 167 -14.63 13.79 13.10
C HIS A 167 -13.89 12.74 13.93
N ASP A 168 -14.53 12.16 14.94
CA ASP A 168 -13.92 11.10 15.75
C ASP A 168 -13.69 9.84 14.90
N PRO A 169 -12.43 9.41 14.67
CA PRO A 169 -12.09 8.23 13.87
C PRO A 169 -12.68 6.91 14.40
N SER A 170 -13.15 6.90 15.66
CA SER A 170 -13.70 5.71 16.33
C SER A 170 -15.21 5.52 16.11
N THR A 171 -15.89 6.49 15.49
CA THR A 171 -17.37 6.51 15.36
C THR A 171 -17.93 5.52 14.35
N CYS A 172 -17.13 5.04 13.39
CA CYS A 172 -17.52 4.11 12.33
C CYS A 172 -18.88 4.45 11.65
N PRO A 173 -19.04 5.64 11.03
CA PRO A 173 -20.33 6.06 10.46
C PRO A 173 -20.85 5.09 9.41
N GLU A 174 -22.17 4.84 9.38
CA GLU A 174 -22.80 3.87 8.46
C GLU A 174 -22.58 4.18 6.97
N THR A 175 -22.37 5.45 6.63
CA THR A 175 -22.11 5.92 5.26
C THR A 175 -20.65 6.31 5.02
N GLY A 176 -19.77 6.02 5.98
CA GLY A 176 -18.40 6.49 6.01
C GLY A 176 -18.27 7.97 6.42
N PHE A 177 -17.03 8.45 6.53
CA PHE A 177 -16.69 9.84 6.87
C PHE A 177 -16.92 10.80 5.69
N GLY A 178 -16.98 10.25 4.47
CA GLY A 178 -17.16 10.99 3.25
C GLY A 178 -15.82 11.36 2.56
N PRO A 179 -15.79 11.34 1.22
CA PRO A 179 -14.53 11.46 0.47
C PRO A 179 -13.84 12.81 0.66
N THR A 180 -14.60 13.88 0.84
CA THR A 180 -14.07 15.25 1.01
C THR A 180 -13.34 15.40 2.33
N ILE A 181 -13.90 14.86 3.41
CA ILE A 181 -13.27 14.89 4.74
C ILE A 181 -11.98 14.08 4.76
N LEU A 182 -12.01 12.84 4.24
CA LEU A 182 -10.81 11.99 4.19
C LEU A 182 -9.69 12.62 3.36
N ARG A 183 -10.03 13.22 2.21
CA ARG A 183 -9.08 13.93 1.35
C ARG A 183 -8.46 15.14 2.05
N GLU A 184 -9.27 15.93 2.75
CA GLU A 184 -8.76 17.10 3.49
C GLU A 184 -7.88 16.67 4.68
N ALA A 185 -8.27 15.64 5.43
CA ALA A 185 -7.44 15.06 6.49
C ALA A 185 -6.09 14.58 5.95
N LEU A 186 -6.08 13.92 4.78
CA LEU A 186 -4.86 13.44 4.15
C LEU A 186 -3.95 14.58 3.66
N LYS A 187 -4.53 15.64 3.06
CA LYS A 187 -3.79 16.85 2.67
C LYS A 187 -3.13 17.52 3.88
N ARG A 188 -3.87 17.67 4.98
CA ARG A 188 -3.33 18.25 6.22
C ARG A 188 -2.27 17.35 6.85
N THR A 189 -2.42 16.03 6.77
CA THR A 189 -1.40 15.08 7.23
C THR A 189 -0.09 15.27 6.46
N ILE A 190 -0.15 15.36 5.12
CA ILE A 190 1.03 15.63 4.28
C ILE A 190 1.66 16.99 4.61
N ALA A 191 0.84 18.03 4.76
CA ALA A 191 1.33 19.37 5.11
C ALA A 191 2.09 19.38 6.45
N GLN A 192 1.57 18.68 7.46
CA GLN A 192 2.23 18.55 8.77
C GLN A 192 3.53 17.77 8.71
N ILE A 193 3.61 16.70 7.89
CA ILE A 193 4.85 15.96 7.66
C ILE A 193 5.91 16.86 7.01
N ASN A 194 5.52 17.62 5.98
CA ASN A 194 6.41 18.58 5.32
C ASN A 194 6.90 19.66 6.30
N GLU A 195 6.00 20.24 7.11
CA GLU A 195 6.33 21.24 8.13
C GLU A 195 7.39 20.73 9.12
N MET A 196 7.23 19.52 9.64
CA MET A 196 8.19 18.92 10.57
C MET A 196 9.56 18.66 9.93
N THR A 197 9.54 18.28 8.66
CA THR A 197 10.74 18.04 7.85
C THR A 197 11.49 19.34 7.54
N ASP A 198 10.75 20.39 7.18
CA ASP A 198 11.29 21.74 6.94
C ASP A 198 11.90 22.35 8.21
N ALA A 199 11.38 21.98 9.39
CA ALA A 199 11.89 22.44 10.67
C ALA A 199 13.18 21.72 11.11
N ILE A 200 13.76 20.81 10.31
CA ILE A 200 15.06 20.19 10.62
C ILE A 200 16.16 21.26 10.47
N PRO A 201 16.98 21.51 11.50
CA PRO A 201 18.04 22.51 11.42
C PRO A 201 19.04 22.25 10.29
N GLU A 202 19.40 23.30 9.57
CA GLU A 202 20.36 23.25 8.45
C GLU A 202 21.72 22.64 8.86
N SER A 203 22.15 22.88 10.10
CA SER A 203 23.39 22.28 10.64
C SER A 203 23.34 20.75 10.68
N ILE A 204 22.18 20.16 10.93
CA ILE A 204 22.00 18.70 10.92
C ILE A 204 22.00 18.18 9.48
N LEU A 205 21.31 18.89 8.58
CA LEU A 205 21.23 18.51 7.16
C LEU A 205 22.62 18.44 6.52
N GLN A 206 23.47 19.43 6.80
CA GLN A 206 24.81 19.51 6.24
C GLN A 206 25.79 18.51 6.88
N ASN A 207 25.69 18.26 8.18
CA ASN A 207 26.63 17.41 8.90
C ASN A 207 26.37 15.91 8.71
N GLU A 208 25.11 15.50 8.57
CA GLU A 208 24.71 14.08 8.55
C GLU A 208 24.17 13.59 7.20
N ASP A 209 24.23 14.41 6.14
CA ASP A 209 23.72 14.09 4.79
C ASP A 209 22.28 13.52 4.82
N VAL A 210 21.40 14.24 5.51
CA VAL A 210 20.05 13.78 5.80
C VAL A 210 19.14 13.99 4.60
N ASP A 211 18.62 12.90 4.06
CA ASP A 211 17.62 12.95 3.00
C ASP A 211 16.23 13.33 3.57
N THR A 212 15.78 14.54 3.25
CA THR A 212 14.50 15.12 3.68
C THR A 212 13.35 14.85 2.72
N ARG A 213 13.60 14.21 1.57
CA ARG A 213 12.56 13.94 0.59
C ARG A 213 11.69 12.76 1.03
N SER A 214 10.40 13.03 1.17
CA SER A 214 9.39 12.05 1.50
C SER A 214 8.71 11.54 0.23
N LEU A 215 8.52 10.23 0.15
CA LEU A 215 7.65 9.58 -0.83
C LEU A 215 6.42 9.14 -0.08
N LEU A 216 5.24 9.70 -0.38
CA LEU A 216 4.04 9.52 0.42
C LEU A 216 2.90 8.97 -0.44
N ASN A 217 3.06 7.76 -0.99
CA ASN A 217 1.93 7.09 -1.62
C ASN A 217 1.10 6.40 -0.53
N PHE A 218 0.17 7.15 0.05
CA PHE A 218 -0.79 6.67 1.03
C PHE A 218 -2.03 6.14 0.32
N ALA A 219 -2.69 5.17 0.94
CA ALA A 219 -4.04 4.75 0.59
C ALA A 219 -4.85 4.58 1.88
N VAL A 220 -5.97 5.27 1.99
CA VAL A 220 -6.89 5.20 3.13
C VAL A 220 -8.30 4.92 2.68
N THR A 221 -9.05 4.16 3.46
CA THR A 221 -10.47 3.92 3.23
C THR A 221 -11.23 3.81 4.52
N ASP A 222 -12.51 4.17 4.48
CA ASP A 222 -13.48 4.05 5.58
C ASP A 222 -14.53 2.94 5.33
N GLY A 223 -14.32 2.11 4.31
CA GLY A 223 -15.30 1.11 3.84
C GLY A 223 -16.14 1.57 2.65
N HIS A 224 -16.24 2.89 2.42
CA HIS A 224 -17.13 3.46 1.40
C HIS A 224 -16.36 4.25 0.33
N SER A 225 -15.37 5.01 0.77
CA SER A 225 -14.51 5.85 -0.06
C SER A 225 -13.06 5.40 0.07
N VAL A 226 -12.29 5.55 -1.00
CA VAL A 226 -10.85 5.29 -1.02
C VAL A 226 -10.15 6.57 -1.45
N ILE A 227 -9.17 7.01 -0.68
CA ILE A 227 -8.30 8.13 -1.04
C ILE A 227 -6.87 7.61 -1.17
N CYS A 228 -6.27 7.79 -2.34
CA CYS A 228 -4.87 7.45 -2.60
C CYS A 228 -4.09 8.71 -2.95
N THR A 229 -2.87 8.87 -2.43
CA THR A 229 -1.94 9.92 -2.86
C THR A 229 -0.86 9.34 -3.76
N ARG A 230 -0.42 10.12 -4.74
CA ARG A 230 0.88 9.95 -5.38
C ARG A 230 1.68 11.22 -5.15
N TYR A 231 2.62 11.21 -4.19
CA TYR A 231 3.22 12.44 -3.69
C TYR A 231 4.72 12.32 -3.40
N ILE A 232 5.46 13.39 -3.70
CA ILE A 232 6.85 13.59 -3.31
C ILE A 232 7.09 15.03 -2.83
N SER A 233 7.82 15.17 -1.72
CA SER A 233 8.23 16.48 -1.17
C SER A 233 9.48 17.05 -1.88
N SER A 234 9.44 17.11 -3.21
CA SER A 234 10.48 17.67 -4.08
C SER A 234 9.83 18.23 -5.33
N SER A 235 10.25 19.40 -5.80
CA SER A 235 9.82 19.95 -7.10
C SER A 235 10.61 19.35 -8.27
N LYS A 236 11.80 18.78 -8.00
CA LYS A 236 12.73 18.27 -9.03
C LYS A 236 12.62 16.77 -9.25
N ASP A 237 12.23 16.02 -8.22
CA ASP A 237 12.18 14.56 -8.27
C ASP A 237 10.75 14.07 -8.57
N GLU A 238 10.64 12.90 -9.20
CA GLU A 238 9.36 12.26 -9.51
C GLU A 238 8.87 11.38 -8.35
N ALA A 239 7.56 11.30 -8.13
CA ALA A 239 6.99 10.43 -7.10
C ALA A 239 7.01 8.95 -7.52
N ALA A 240 6.92 8.08 -6.51
CA ALA A 240 6.82 6.64 -6.72
C ALA A 240 5.61 6.30 -7.59
N SER A 241 5.72 5.25 -8.38
CA SER A 241 4.72 4.84 -9.35
C SER A 241 3.37 4.52 -8.69
N LEU A 242 2.31 4.91 -9.38
CA LEU A 242 0.94 4.60 -9.01
C LEU A 242 0.07 4.67 -10.27
N TYR A 243 -0.69 3.61 -10.47
CA TYR A 243 -1.58 3.45 -11.62
C TYR A 243 -2.99 3.18 -11.13
N TYR A 244 -3.98 3.54 -11.93
CA TYR A 244 -5.35 3.09 -11.72
C TYR A 244 -5.95 2.56 -13.00
N SER A 245 -6.91 1.65 -12.87
CA SER A 245 -7.72 1.14 -13.96
C SER A 245 -9.18 1.14 -13.52
N SER A 246 -10.08 1.56 -14.39
CA SER A 246 -11.52 1.49 -14.17
C SER A 246 -12.21 0.83 -15.36
N GLY A 247 -13.27 0.09 -15.06
CA GLY A 247 -14.06 -0.63 -16.06
C GLY A 247 -15.21 -1.40 -15.43
N THR A 248 -15.80 -2.30 -16.21
CA THR A 248 -17.03 -3.02 -15.84
C THR A 248 -16.73 -4.41 -15.29
N GLN A 249 -15.70 -5.08 -15.81
CA GLN A 249 -15.43 -6.48 -15.47
C GLN A 249 -13.92 -6.73 -15.40
N TRP A 250 -13.54 -7.57 -14.46
CA TRP A 250 -12.18 -8.10 -14.31
C TRP A 250 -12.19 -9.59 -14.64
N THR A 251 -11.81 -9.91 -15.87
CA THR A 251 -11.99 -11.24 -16.48
C THR A 251 -10.72 -11.69 -17.19
N THR A 252 -10.61 -13.01 -17.40
CA THR A 252 -9.56 -13.61 -18.22
C THR A 252 -9.93 -13.52 -19.70
N ARG A 253 -8.94 -13.46 -20.58
CA ARG A 253 -9.14 -13.37 -22.04
C ARG A 253 -9.87 -14.61 -22.59
N THR A 254 -9.50 -15.77 -22.08
CA THR A 254 -10.14 -17.04 -22.37
C THR A 254 -10.81 -17.50 -21.09
N GLN A 255 -12.07 -17.96 -21.16
CA GLN A 255 -12.78 -18.52 -20.00
C GLN A 255 -12.20 -19.87 -19.54
N SER A 256 -10.97 -20.20 -19.97
CA SER A 256 -10.22 -21.37 -19.53
C SER A 256 -9.77 -21.19 -18.08
N ALA A 257 -9.82 -22.27 -17.30
CA ALA A 257 -9.39 -22.26 -15.90
C ALA A 257 -7.90 -21.97 -15.71
N ASP A 258 -7.07 -22.26 -16.73
CA ASP A 258 -5.62 -22.05 -16.68
C ASP A 258 -5.18 -20.65 -17.15
N ASP A 259 -6.12 -19.84 -17.65
CA ASP A 259 -5.80 -18.51 -18.14
C ASP A 259 -5.60 -17.52 -16.99
N LYS A 260 -4.42 -16.92 -16.95
CA LYS A 260 -4.00 -15.92 -15.97
C LYS A 260 -3.81 -14.53 -16.59
N GLN A 261 -4.18 -14.38 -17.86
CA GLN A 261 -4.20 -13.12 -18.58
C GLN A 261 -5.51 -12.38 -18.28
N TYR A 262 -5.57 -11.84 -17.07
CA TYR A 262 -6.65 -10.95 -16.68
C TYR A 262 -6.56 -9.64 -17.45
N GLN A 263 -7.71 -9.04 -17.73
CA GLN A 263 -7.82 -7.72 -18.34
C GLN A 263 -9.00 -6.95 -17.75
N MET A 264 -8.91 -5.63 -17.81
CA MET A 264 -10.04 -4.75 -17.49
C MET A 264 -10.91 -4.59 -18.74
N GLU A 265 -12.15 -5.07 -18.69
CA GLU A 265 -13.13 -4.86 -19.75
C GLU A 265 -13.99 -3.62 -19.48
N ARG A 266 -14.34 -2.89 -20.55
CA ARG A 266 -15.19 -1.69 -20.52
C ARG A 266 -16.36 -1.88 -21.49
N LYS A 267 -17.30 -2.75 -21.13
CA LYS A 267 -18.43 -3.11 -22.01
C LYS A 267 -19.50 -2.03 -22.08
N ASP A 268 -19.64 -1.24 -21.02
CA ASP A 268 -20.56 -0.12 -20.96
C ASP A 268 -19.83 1.18 -20.55
N ARG A 269 -20.60 2.27 -20.39
CA ARG A 269 -20.07 3.58 -19.96
C ARG A 269 -19.90 3.69 -18.43
N GLY A 270 -20.22 2.65 -17.68
CA GLY A 270 -20.07 2.55 -16.24
C GLY A 270 -18.67 2.09 -15.83
N ALA A 271 -18.35 2.29 -14.56
CA ALA A 271 -17.10 1.88 -13.95
C ALA A 271 -17.39 1.09 -12.66
N ASP A 272 -17.89 -0.13 -12.81
CA ASP A 272 -18.24 -1.00 -11.69
C ASP A 272 -17.04 -1.39 -10.83
N ILE A 273 -15.85 -1.43 -11.43
CA ILE A 273 -14.60 -1.83 -10.81
C ILE A 273 -13.57 -0.73 -10.96
N VAL A 274 -12.89 -0.43 -9.85
CA VAL A 274 -11.70 0.42 -9.81
C VAL A 274 -10.56 -0.34 -9.14
N LEU A 275 -9.44 -0.41 -9.84
CA LEU A 275 -8.17 -0.92 -9.35
C LEU A 275 -7.18 0.23 -9.20
N VAL A 276 -6.41 0.24 -8.13
CA VAL A 276 -5.24 1.13 -7.95
C VAL A 276 -4.06 0.27 -7.57
N ALA A 277 -2.94 0.38 -8.25
CA ALA A 277 -1.78 -0.46 -7.98
C ALA A 277 -0.47 0.30 -8.14
N SER A 278 0.53 -0.08 -7.34
CA SER A 278 1.90 0.44 -7.52
C SER A 278 2.50 0.00 -8.86
N GLU A 279 2.18 -1.21 -9.32
CA GLU A 279 2.53 -1.71 -10.66
C GLU A 279 1.30 -2.36 -11.30
N PRO A 280 1.07 -2.18 -12.62
CA PRO A 280 -0.04 -2.82 -13.32
C PRO A 280 -0.07 -4.34 -13.09
N LEU A 281 -1.27 -4.91 -12.88
CA LEU A 281 -1.43 -6.36 -12.68
C LEU A 281 -1.38 -7.17 -13.98
N THR A 282 -1.40 -6.48 -15.13
CA THR A 282 -1.49 -7.05 -16.48
C THR A 282 -0.50 -6.36 -17.40
N PHE A 283 -0.22 -6.97 -18.57
CA PHE A 283 0.74 -6.42 -19.52
C PHE A 283 0.13 -5.38 -20.46
N GLU A 284 -1.21 -5.34 -20.60
CA GLU A 284 -1.94 -4.35 -21.40
C GLU A 284 -1.92 -2.99 -20.70
N ARG A 285 -0.79 -2.29 -20.82
CA ARG A 285 -0.58 -0.97 -20.20
C ARG A 285 -1.62 0.07 -20.62
N GLU A 286 -2.23 -0.07 -21.79
CA GLU A 286 -3.31 0.80 -22.29
C GLU A 286 -4.56 0.79 -21.41
N ASN A 287 -4.75 -0.26 -20.60
CA ASN A 287 -5.84 -0.35 -19.65
C ASN A 287 -5.56 0.36 -18.32
N TRP A 288 -4.33 0.83 -18.11
CA TRP A 288 -3.87 1.48 -16.89
C TRP A 288 -3.54 2.94 -17.14
N VAL A 289 -4.07 3.81 -16.29
CA VAL A 289 -3.83 5.24 -16.33
C VAL A 289 -2.83 5.61 -15.24
N ASN A 290 -1.84 6.43 -15.61
CA ASN A 290 -0.86 6.95 -14.68
C ASN A 290 -1.50 7.98 -13.75
N VAL A 291 -1.35 7.82 -12.44
CA VAL A 291 -1.68 8.90 -11.49
C VAL A 291 -0.59 9.97 -11.60
N PRO A 292 -0.91 11.26 -11.83
CA PRO A 292 0.08 12.33 -11.88
C PRO A 292 0.84 12.51 -10.56
N THR A 293 2.08 12.99 -10.64
CA THR A 293 2.87 13.34 -9.45
C THR A 293 2.19 14.47 -8.69
N ASN A 294 2.21 14.40 -7.36
CA ASN A 294 1.59 15.35 -6.43
C ASN A 294 0.08 15.50 -6.71
N SER A 295 -0.60 14.37 -6.75
CA SER A 295 -2.07 14.31 -6.89
C SER A 295 -2.71 13.36 -5.90
N ILE A 296 -4.01 13.56 -5.67
CA ILE A 296 -4.88 12.70 -4.88
C ILE A 296 -5.90 12.08 -5.82
N LEU A 297 -5.94 10.75 -5.81
CA LEU A 297 -6.98 9.96 -6.43
C LEU A 297 -8.06 9.65 -5.39
N THR A 298 -9.30 9.97 -5.72
CA THR A 298 -10.49 9.75 -4.88
C THR A 298 -11.41 8.77 -5.60
N ILE A 299 -11.77 7.69 -4.92
CA ILE A 299 -12.77 6.74 -5.36
C ILE A 299 -13.93 6.84 -4.38
N HIS A 300 -15.10 7.24 -4.86
CA HIS A 300 -16.32 7.20 -4.07
C HIS A 300 -17.41 6.56 -4.93
N ARG A 301 -18.05 5.52 -4.40
CA ARG A 301 -18.92 4.63 -5.17
C ARG A 301 -18.14 4.02 -6.35
N GLN A 302 -18.39 4.47 -7.57
CA GLN A 302 -17.77 4.01 -8.82
C GLN A 302 -17.12 5.17 -9.59
N THR A 303 -17.06 6.36 -8.99
CA THR A 303 -16.48 7.55 -9.61
C THR A 303 -15.04 7.71 -9.14
N VAL A 304 -14.13 7.84 -10.11
CA VAL A 304 -12.72 8.15 -9.88
C VAL A 304 -12.48 9.61 -10.24
N MET A 305 -11.90 10.37 -9.31
CA MET A 305 -11.46 11.74 -9.54
C MET A 305 -10.00 11.90 -9.14
N VAL A 306 -9.29 12.74 -9.88
CA VAL A 306 -7.89 13.05 -9.61
C VAL A 306 -7.77 14.55 -9.41
N HIS A 307 -7.23 14.96 -8.26
CA HIS A 307 -7.05 16.36 -7.88
C HIS A 307 -5.58 16.65 -7.60
N PRO A 308 -5.02 17.79 -8.04
CA PRO A 308 -3.66 18.16 -7.69
C PRO A 308 -3.54 18.50 -6.19
N ILE A 309 -2.42 18.14 -5.58
CA ILE A 309 -1.98 18.66 -4.28
C ILE A 309 -1.19 19.92 -4.58
N ILE A 310 -1.80 21.09 -4.37
CA ILE A 310 -1.17 22.38 -4.64
C ILE A 310 -0.40 22.82 -3.39
N ASP A 311 0.91 22.61 -3.41
CA ASP A 311 1.85 23.09 -2.38
C ASP A 311 3.13 23.61 -3.04
N LYS A 312 4.19 23.88 -2.25
CA LYS A 312 5.47 24.38 -2.75
C LYS A 312 6.23 23.41 -3.67
N TYR A 313 5.83 22.14 -3.71
CA TYR A 313 6.43 21.11 -4.56
C TYR A 313 5.57 20.83 -5.80
N TYR A 314 4.36 21.40 -5.89
CA TYR A 314 3.53 21.33 -7.08
C TYR A 314 4.11 22.20 -8.20
N GLU A 315 4.17 21.64 -9.41
CA GLU A 315 4.62 22.40 -10.58
C GLU A 315 3.44 22.66 -11.51
N ARG A 316 3.29 23.91 -11.95
CA ARG A 316 2.16 24.35 -12.79
C ARG A 316 2.43 24.14 -14.27
N ASP A 317 3.71 24.15 -14.68
CA ASP A 317 4.08 23.92 -16.07
C ASP A 317 3.86 22.44 -16.44
N PRO A 318 2.96 22.13 -17.41
CA PRO A 318 2.74 20.77 -17.88
C PRO A 318 3.97 20.14 -18.55
N HIS A 319 4.96 20.94 -18.96
CA HIS A 319 6.19 20.47 -19.61
C HIS A 319 7.34 20.26 -18.62
N HIS A 320 7.14 20.54 -17.34
CA HIS A 320 8.17 20.36 -16.35
C HIS A 320 8.56 18.88 -16.22
N VAL A 321 9.85 18.60 -16.39
CA VAL A 321 10.40 17.25 -16.30
C VAL A 321 10.99 17.02 -14.92
N ARG A 322 10.60 15.92 -14.29
CA ARG A 322 11.12 15.49 -12.99
C ARG A 322 12.10 14.35 -13.16
N SER A 323 13.12 14.30 -12.31
CA SER A 323 14.11 13.22 -12.29
C SER A 323 13.55 11.98 -11.61
N SER A 324 13.70 10.82 -12.26
CA SER A 324 13.39 9.51 -11.68
C SER A 324 14.54 8.95 -10.83
N ALA A 325 15.70 9.61 -10.78
CA ALA A 325 16.89 9.11 -10.11
C ALA A 325 16.66 8.84 -8.61
N PHE A 326 15.89 9.70 -7.94
CA PHE A 326 15.63 9.55 -6.52
C PHE A 326 14.80 8.30 -6.20
N VAL A 327 13.67 8.11 -6.87
CA VAL A 327 12.83 6.92 -6.66
C VAL A 327 13.58 5.65 -7.03
N GLN A 328 14.38 5.67 -8.10
CA GLN A 328 15.23 4.55 -8.48
C GLN A 328 16.27 4.21 -7.39
N ALA A 329 16.91 5.22 -6.82
CA ALA A 329 17.86 5.03 -5.71
C ALA A 329 17.20 4.44 -4.45
N LYS A 330 15.90 4.71 -4.23
CA LYS A 330 15.11 4.07 -3.17
C LYS A 330 14.61 2.68 -3.55
N GLY A 331 14.85 2.16 -4.76
CA GLY A 331 14.33 0.86 -5.22
C GLY A 331 12.85 0.91 -5.60
N LEU A 332 12.39 2.09 -6.04
CA LEU A 332 11.08 2.36 -6.61
C LEU A 332 11.22 2.69 -8.09
N THR A 333 10.08 2.74 -8.78
CA THR A 333 9.99 3.25 -10.15
C THR A 333 9.11 4.47 -10.17
N SER A 334 9.28 5.27 -11.21
CA SER A 334 8.34 6.31 -11.55
C SER A 334 7.40 5.86 -12.66
N ASN A 335 6.39 6.68 -12.98
CA ASN A 335 5.43 6.36 -14.03
C ASN A 335 6.00 6.62 -15.44
N GLU A 336 7.10 7.37 -15.56
CA GLU A 336 7.70 7.72 -16.84
C GLU A 336 8.39 6.55 -17.55
N LYS A 337 8.31 6.55 -18.88
CA LYS A 337 9.17 5.75 -19.73
C LYS A 337 10.51 6.49 -19.83
N ASN A 338 11.61 5.83 -19.48
CA ASN A 338 12.93 6.26 -19.92
C ASN A 338 12.89 6.45 -21.44
N ARG A 339 12.93 7.70 -21.93
CA ARG A 339 13.07 8.00 -23.38
C ARG A 339 14.40 7.50 -23.94
N SER A 340 15.33 7.03 -23.09
CA SER A 340 16.64 6.52 -23.48
C SER A 340 16.63 5.15 -24.16
N ASP A 341 15.53 4.37 -24.09
CA ASP A 341 15.46 3.05 -24.74
C ASP A 341 14.87 3.11 -26.17
N ALA A 342 14.63 4.32 -26.71
CA ALA A 342 14.12 4.54 -28.06
C ALA A 342 15.21 4.95 -29.08
N ALA A 343 16.49 4.86 -28.72
CA ALA A 343 17.60 5.18 -29.61
C ALA A 343 18.50 3.97 -29.88
N SER A 344 17.94 2.93 -30.49
CA SER A 344 18.74 2.03 -31.34
C SER A 344 18.97 2.75 -32.67
N PRO A 345 20.22 3.01 -33.10
CA PRO A 345 20.46 3.69 -34.37
C PRO A 345 20.28 2.68 -35.50
N ALA A 346 19.11 2.68 -36.12
CA ALA A 346 18.88 2.06 -37.41
C ALA A 346 18.64 3.16 -38.45
N GLY A 347 19.50 3.19 -39.48
CA GLY A 347 19.21 3.88 -40.74
C GLY A 347 20.09 5.09 -41.04
N LEU A 348 21.33 4.84 -41.48
CA LEU A 348 21.97 5.70 -42.47
C LEU A 348 22.25 4.85 -43.71
N ASP A 349 21.34 4.91 -44.67
CA ASP A 349 21.56 4.48 -46.05
C ASP A 349 22.51 5.47 -46.74
N ARG A 350 23.68 4.98 -47.19
CA ARG A 350 24.40 5.53 -48.35
C ARG A 350 25.15 4.43 -49.10
N GLN A 351 24.58 4.07 -50.25
CA GLN A 351 25.19 3.79 -51.56
C GLN A 351 26.42 2.84 -51.64
N GLN A 352 26.14 1.61 -52.11
CA GLN A 352 26.51 1.07 -53.42
C GLN A 352 28.01 0.92 -53.83
N GLN A 353 28.33 -0.33 -54.21
CA GLN A 353 29.43 -0.88 -55.04
C GLN A 353 30.69 -1.43 -54.34
N ASP A 354 30.81 -2.77 -54.45
CA ASP A 354 32.01 -3.62 -54.70
C ASP A 354 31.94 -4.90 -53.85
N LEU A 355 32.25 -6.11 -54.30
CA LEU A 355 32.36 -6.77 -55.60
C LEU A 355 32.41 -8.28 -55.24
N ASP A 356 31.96 -9.13 -56.15
CA ASP A 356 31.93 -10.58 -56.06
C ASP A 356 33.19 -11.26 -55.51
N GLY A 357 33.03 -12.35 -54.75
CA GLY A 357 34.14 -13.27 -54.52
C GLY A 357 33.91 -14.32 -53.45
N TYR A 358 33.82 -15.58 -53.88
CA TYR A 358 34.09 -16.80 -53.10
C TYR A 358 32.97 -17.39 -52.23
N ARG A 359 32.03 -18.04 -52.91
CA ARG A 359 31.45 -19.30 -52.42
C ARG A 359 31.44 -20.35 -53.54
N LYS A 360 32.54 -21.10 -53.67
CA LYS A 360 32.56 -22.47 -54.24
C LYS A 360 33.93 -23.14 -54.02
N MET A 361 33.89 -24.46 -53.87
CA MET A 361 34.94 -25.41 -53.43
C MET A 361 34.97 -25.54 -51.89
N MET A 362 34.67 -26.68 -51.26
CA MET A 362 34.66 -28.09 -51.69
C MET A 362 33.49 -28.84 -51.01
N SER A 363 32.78 -29.65 -51.79
CA SER A 363 32.06 -30.82 -51.29
C SER A 363 33.07 -31.89 -50.88
N GLY A 364 32.82 -32.63 -49.80
CA GLY A 364 33.63 -33.79 -49.45
C GLY A 364 33.16 -34.48 -48.18
N ASN A 365 32.86 -35.76 -48.32
CA ASN A 365 32.10 -36.62 -47.42
C ASN A 365 33.04 -37.37 -46.44
N ILE A 366 32.48 -37.86 -45.31
CA ILE A 366 32.90 -39.01 -44.48
C ILE A 366 34.03 -38.81 -43.43
N GLY A 367 33.78 -39.29 -42.20
CA GLY A 367 34.76 -40.12 -41.48
C GLY A 367 35.06 -39.80 -40.01
N PHE A 368 34.69 -40.74 -39.14
CA PHE A 368 35.09 -40.98 -37.74
C PHE A 368 36.44 -40.41 -37.24
N GLY A 369 36.46 -39.98 -35.97
CA GLY A 369 37.70 -39.91 -35.18
C GLY A 369 37.58 -39.15 -33.86
N GLN A 370 37.71 -39.87 -32.74
CA GLN A 370 37.91 -39.33 -31.40
C GLN A 370 39.11 -38.37 -31.34
N SER A 371 39.05 -37.29 -30.54
CA SER A 371 40.10 -36.92 -29.55
C SER A 371 39.93 -35.53 -28.94
N ARG A 372 40.00 -35.53 -27.59
CA ARG A 372 40.68 -34.57 -26.68
C ARG A 372 40.06 -33.19 -26.46
N SER A 373 39.39 -33.10 -25.31
CA SER A 373 39.19 -31.91 -24.50
C SER A 373 40.51 -31.29 -24.04
N LEU A 374 40.65 -29.98 -24.20
CA LEU A 374 41.63 -29.15 -23.48
C LEU A 374 40.88 -27.95 -22.89
N SER A 375 40.68 -27.99 -21.57
CA SER A 375 40.35 -26.83 -20.75
C SER A 375 41.64 -26.09 -20.38
N PRO A 376 41.66 -24.75 -20.28
CA PRO A 376 42.76 -24.04 -19.64
C PRO A 376 42.51 -23.89 -18.12
N ASP A 377 43.47 -24.40 -17.35
CA ASP A 377 43.64 -24.23 -15.91
C ASP A 377 43.92 -22.76 -15.52
N VAL A 378 43.32 -22.31 -14.42
CA VAL A 378 43.71 -21.09 -13.72
C VAL A 378 44.66 -21.46 -12.58
N CYS A 379 45.85 -20.86 -12.65
CA CYS A 379 46.97 -21.02 -11.73
C CYS A 379 46.63 -20.55 -10.30
N ARG A 380 46.94 -21.40 -9.33
CA ARG A 380 46.76 -21.23 -7.88
C ARG A 380 48.03 -20.61 -7.28
N GLN A 381 48.01 -19.32 -6.95
CA GLN A 381 49.06 -18.71 -6.12
C GLN A 381 48.73 -18.84 -4.63
N THR A 382 49.66 -19.43 -3.90
CA THR A 382 49.65 -19.63 -2.45
C THR A 382 50.13 -18.37 -1.72
N ARG A 383 49.32 -17.84 -0.79
CA ARG A 383 49.76 -16.82 0.18
C ARG A 383 49.90 -17.46 1.57
N LYS A 384 51.03 -17.16 2.22
CA LYS A 384 51.43 -17.63 3.56
C LYS A 384 50.51 -17.08 4.66
N PRO A 385 50.32 -17.81 5.78
CA PRO A 385 49.55 -17.33 6.92
C PRO A 385 50.34 -16.36 7.81
N ALA A 386 49.65 -15.35 8.35
CA ALA A 386 50.15 -14.36 9.32
C ALA A 386 50.20 -14.94 10.75
N PRO A 387 51.04 -14.39 11.66
CA PRO A 387 51.25 -14.94 13.00
C PRO A 387 50.06 -14.68 13.95
N VAL A 388 49.88 -15.64 14.85
CA VAL A 388 48.84 -15.72 15.89
C VAL A 388 49.12 -14.69 17.00
N ALA A 389 48.12 -13.85 17.29
CA ALA A 389 48.13 -12.96 18.45
C ALA A 389 47.76 -13.74 19.73
N ALA A 390 48.43 -13.40 20.84
CA ALA A 390 48.28 -14.02 22.16
C ALA A 390 46.87 -13.75 22.78
N PRO A 391 46.38 -14.65 23.66
CA PRO A 391 45.05 -14.53 24.24
C PRO A 391 44.97 -13.43 25.31
N VAL A 392 43.90 -12.64 25.25
CA VAL A 392 43.51 -11.65 26.26
C VAL A 392 42.79 -12.35 27.43
N PRO A 393 43.01 -11.97 28.70
CA PRO A 393 42.32 -12.60 29.84
C PRO A 393 40.83 -12.27 29.86
N VAL A 394 40.01 -13.30 30.11
CA VAL A 394 38.56 -13.19 30.34
C VAL A 394 38.31 -12.72 31.78
N PRO A 395 37.48 -11.69 32.04
CA PRO A 395 37.08 -11.35 33.40
C PRO A 395 36.10 -12.38 33.98
N GLU A 396 36.30 -12.69 35.27
CA GLU A 396 35.55 -13.67 36.05
C GLU A 396 34.03 -13.44 36.06
N SER A 397 33.31 -14.55 36.09
CA SER A 397 31.85 -14.64 36.19
C SER A 397 31.32 -14.03 37.49
N ILE A 398 30.40 -13.07 37.36
CA ILE A 398 29.59 -12.55 38.46
C ILE A 398 28.56 -13.63 38.88
N PRO A 399 28.38 -13.93 40.19
CA PRO A 399 27.39 -14.92 40.63
C PRO A 399 25.95 -14.43 40.41
N VAL A 400 25.13 -15.29 39.82
CA VAL A 400 23.66 -15.12 39.74
C VAL A 400 23.07 -15.30 41.14
N PRO A 401 22.22 -14.38 41.66
CA PRO A 401 21.55 -14.59 42.94
C PRO A 401 20.49 -15.69 42.81
N GLN A 402 20.52 -16.66 43.73
CA GLN A 402 19.53 -17.73 43.82
C GLN A 402 18.15 -17.16 44.20
N PRO A 403 17.04 -17.72 43.67
CA PRO A 403 15.71 -17.34 44.09
C PRO A 403 15.47 -17.75 45.56
N ALA A 404 14.93 -16.81 46.34
CA ALA A 404 14.58 -17.02 47.73
C ALA A 404 13.55 -18.15 47.88
N GLN A 405 13.87 -19.13 48.73
CA GLN A 405 12.92 -20.14 49.19
C GLN A 405 11.87 -19.48 50.08
N VAL A 406 10.62 -19.43 49.61
CA VAL A 406 9.47 -19.07 50.42
C VAL A 406 9.00 -20.32 51.16
N THR A 407 9.03 -20.28 52.48
CA THR A 407 8.46 -21.27 53.38
C THR A 407 6.93 -21.34 53.23
N PRO A 408 6.31 -22.53 53.22
CA PRO A 408 4.86 -22.65 53.11
C PRO A 408 4.17 -22.33 54.45
N PRO A 409 3.02 -21.64 54.46
CA PRO A 409 2.17 -21.59 55.64
C PRO A 409 1.41 -22.90 55.82
N ALA A 410 1.17 -23.26 57.08
CA ALA A 410 0.55 -24.49 57.54
C ALA A 410 -0.89 -24.72 57.03
N GLU A 411 -1.23 -26.01 56.88
CA GLU A 411 -2.57 -26.52 56.63
C GLU A 411 -3.56 -26.14 57.73
N GLN A 412 -4.72 -25.58 57.34
CA GLN A 412 -5.95 -25.68 58.13
C GLN A 412 -7.18 -25.96 57.23
N SER A 413 -7.65 -27.20 57.35
CA SER A 413 -9.03 -27.71 57.28
C SER A 413 -9.98 -27.36 56.12
N ASN A 414 -10.32 -28.41 55.38
CA ASN A 414 -11.49 -28.62 54.51
C ASN A 414 -12.83 -28.11 55.08
N LYS A 415 -13.60 -27.33 54.29
CA LYS A 415 -15.08 -27.43 54.14
C LYS A 415 -15.54 -26.97 52.74
N PRO A 416 -16.58 -27.59 52.14
CA PRO A 416 -16.93 -27.44 50.73
C PRO A 416 -17.78 -26.20 50.40
N ALA A 417 -17.60 -25.70 49.17
CA ALA A 417 -18.32 -24.56 48.58
C ALA A 417 -19.77 -24.91 48.17
N PRO A 418 -20.74 -23.98 48.31
CA PRO A 418 -22.08 -24.15 47.74
C PRO A 418 -22.14 -23.72 46.27
N ALA A 419 -22.83 -24.53 45.47
CA ALA A 419 -23.10 -24.31 44.05
C ALA A 419 -23.99 -23.08 43.81
N GLN A 420 -23.57 -22.19 42.91
CA GLN A 420 -24.41 -21.09 42.42
C GLN A 420 -25.23 -21.56 41.23
N GLY A 421 -26.56 -21.53 41.42
CA GLY A 421 -27.56 -21.96 40.46
C GLY A 421 -27.87 -20.93 39.38
N ASN A 422 -28.32 -21.46 38.24
CA ASN A 422 -28.86 -20.75 37.09
C ASN A 422 -30.06 -19.87 37.45
N ILE A 423 -29.97 -18.56 37.20
CA ILE A 423 -31.13 -17.65 37.26
C ILE A 423 -31.69 -17.46 35.85
N LYS A 424 -32.86 -18.07 35.62
CA LYS A 424 -33.74 -17.79 34.48
C LYS A 424 -34.41 -16.42 34.67
N VAL A 425 -34.14 -15.46 33.79
CA VAL A 425 -34.91 -14.21 33.72
C VAL A 425 -36.16 -14.45 32.87
N LYS A 426 -37.32 -14.29 33.51
CA LYS A 426 -38.66 -14.49 32.95
C LYS A 426 -39.17 -13.17 32.35
N ARG A 427 -39.52 -13.18 31.05
CA ARG A 427 -40.24 -12.10 30.36
C ARG A 427 -41.49 -11.67 31.14
N ARG A 428 -41.70 -10.37 31.27
CA ARG A 428 -43.02 -9.76 31.53
C ARG A 428 -43.28 -8.69 30.47
N SER A 429 -44.37 -8.90 29.74
CA SER A 429 -45.04 -7.97 28.84
C SER A 429 -46.06 -7.14 29.62
N VAL A 430 -46.10 -5.82 29.40
CA VAL A 430 -47.30 -4.98 29.66
C VAL A 430 -47.38 -3.88 28.60
N GLN A 431 -48.61 -3.62 28.17
CA GLN A 431 -49.08 -2.85 27.03
C GLN A 431 -49.19 -1.33 27.30
N LEU A 432 -49.06 -0.58 26.21
CA LEU A 432 -49.72 0.69 25.79
C LEU A 432 -50.57 1.48 26.80
N VAL A 433 -50.29 2.78 26.92
CA VAL A 433 -51.28 3.87 27.06
C VAL A 433 -50.79 5.11 26.29
N ASP A 434 -51.71 5.68 25.51
CA ASP A 434 -51.62 6.86 24.62
C ASP A 434 -51.67 8.23 25.31
N ASN A 435 -51.39 9.27 24.50
CA ASN A 435 -51.63 10.72 24.63
C ASN A 435 -50.58 11.51 25.48
N ASN A 436 -50.04 12.68 25.10
CA ASN A 436 -50.48 13.70 24.13
C ASN A 436 -49.34 14.73 23.87
N GLN A 437 -49.33 15.30 22.65
CA GLN A 437 -48.93 16.66 22.21
C GLN A 437 -47.64 17.37 22.70
N GLY A 438 -46.80 17.71 21.72
CA GLY A 438 -45.77 18.76 21.78
C GLY A 438 -44.99 18.92 20.46
N SER A 439 -45.48 19.82 19.59
CA SER A 439 -44.76 20.51 18.49
C SER A 439 -43.40 21.08 18.95
N ASN A 440 -42.32 21.25 18.19
CA ASN A 440 -42.12 21.42 16.75
C ASN A 440 -40.61 21.31 16.39
N ASP A 441 -40.35 21.04 15.11
CA ASP A 441 -39.22 21.46 14.26
C ASP A 441 -37.78 20.93 14.53
N TYR A 442 -37.46 19.81 13.88
CA TYR A 442 -36.16 19.62 13.20
C TYR A 442 -36.37 18.87 11.88
N ASP A 443 -35.86 19.45 10.79
CA ASP A 443 -35.94 18.95 9.41
C ASP A 443 -35.46 17.49 9.27
N GLN A 444 -36.38 16.60 8.91
CA GLN A 444 -36.07 15.26 8.41
C GLN A 444 -35.78 15.33 6.91
N ILE A 445 -34.54 15.05 6.52
CA ILE A 445 -34.23 14.54 5.18
C ILE A 445 -34.22 13.01 5.30
N SER A 446 -35.32 12.37 4.90
CA SER A 446 -35.40 10.92 4.74
C SER A 446 -34.88 10.53 3.35
N ASP A 447 -33.77 9.82 3.27
CA ASP A 447 -33.29 9.18 2.04
C ASP A 447 -33.29 7.66 2.22
N THR A 448 -34.47 7.06 2.08
CA THR A 448 -34.63 5.65 1.73
C THR A 448 -35.14 5.58 0.31
N ASP A 449 -34.23 5.71 -0.66
CA ASP A 449 -34.46 5.22 -2.03
C ASP A 449 -33.09 5.05 -2.72
N GLU A 450 -32.72 3.79 -2.92
CA GLU A 450 -31.56 3.40 -3.73
C GLU A 450 -31.89 3.69 -5.21
N PRO A 451 -31.17 4.58 -5.92
CA PRO A 451 -31.60 4.96 -7.25
C PRO A 451 -31.01 4.00 -8.30
N ALA A 452 -31.82 3.65 -9.29
CA ALA A 452 -31.40 2.84 -10.42
C ALA A 452 -30.20 3.46 -11.16
N ARG A 453 -29.35 2.60 -11.76
CA ARG A 453 -28.06 2.87 -12.44
C ARG A 453 -27.99 4.08 -13.40
N ALA A 454 -29.12 4.65 -13.80
CA ALA A 454 -29.22 5.86 -14.63
C ALA A 454 -28.98 7.18 -13.86
N ASP A 455 -29.12 7.18 -12.53
CA ASP A 455 -29.15 8.40 -11.69
C ASP A 455 -27.76 8.95 -11.28
N VAL A 456 -26.69 8.20 -11.56
CA VAL A 456 -25.29 8.60 -11.30
C VAL A 456 -24.85 9.79 -12.19
N ARG A 457 -25.71 10.22 -13.13
CA ARG A 457 -25.42 11.30 -14.10
C ARG A 457 -25.98 12.67 -13.72
N ASN A 458 -26.56 12.85 -12.53
CA ASN A 458 -27.08 14.16 -12.11
C ASN A 458 -25.97 15.06 -11.50
N PRO A 459 -25.53 16.14 -12.18
CA PRO A 459 -24.47 17.02 -11.66
C PRO A 459 -24.83 17.68 -10.32
N LYS A 460 -26.13 17.85 -10.00
CA LYS A 460 -26.58 18.39 -8.70
C LYS A 460 -26.40 17.42 -7.53
N LYS A 461 -26.37 16.10 -7.78
CA LYS A 461 -26.05 15.09 -6.76
C LYS A 461 -24.53 14.92 -6.60
N LEU A 462 -23.75 15.12 -7.66
CA LEU A 462 -22.28 15.14 -7.60
C LEU A 462 -21.74 16.30 -6.74
N SER A 463 -22.36 17.49 -6.84
CA SER A 463 -21.94 18.65 -6.03
C SER A 463 -22.16 18.49 -4.52
N GLN A 464 -23.05 17.58 -4.09
CA GLN A 464 -23.22 17.27 -2.66
C GLN A 464 -21.99 16.57 -2.08
N TYR A 465 -21.33 15.71 -2.87
CA TYR A 465 -20.12 15.02 -2.45
C TYR A 465 -18.85 15.81 -2.74
N PHE A 466 -18.90 16.74 -3.71
CA PHE A 466 -17.76 17.51 -4.22
C PHE A 466 -18.14 18.99 -4.45
N PRO A 467 -18.39 19.77 -3.38
CA PRO A 467 -18.86 21.17 -3.48
C PRO A 467 -17.85 22.10 -4.17
N GLU A 468 -16.57 21.72 -4.21
CA GLU A 468 -15.53 22.46 -4.92
C GLU A 468 -15.69 22.45 -6.46
N LEU A 469 -16.40 21.47 -7.03
CA LEU A 469 -16.66 21.41 -8.47
C LEU A 469 -17.67 22.47 -8.93
N THR A 470 -18.50 22.98 -8.02
CA THR A 470 -19.52 24.01 -8.30
C THR A 470 -18.97 25.44 -8.30
N LEU A 471 -17.76 25.67 -7.76
CA LEU A 471 -17.17 27.02 -7.66
C LEU A 471 -16.47 27.48 -8.95
N ALA A 472 -16.39 26.64 -9.99
CA ALA A 472 -15.75 26.98 -11.27
C ALA A 472 -16.71 27.56 -12.33
N SER A 473 -18.03 27.62 -12.08
CA SER A 473 -19.02 28.08 -13.08
C SER A 473 -19.54 29.51 -12.87
N HIS A 474 -18.99 30.26 -11.90
CA HIS A 474 -19.33 31.67 -11.69
C HIS A 474 -18.06 32.53 -11.53
N ALA A 475 -17.29 32.61 -12.61
CA ALA A 475 -16.44 33.77 -12.89
C ALA A 475 -16.71 34.14 -14.35
N GLY A 476 -17.65 35.05 -14.53
CA GLY A 476 -17.87 35.78 -15.79
C GLY A 476 -16.94 36.97 -15.89
#